data_AF-A0A8C2YU47-F1
#
_entry.id   AF-A0A8C2YU47-F1
#
_cell.length_a   1.000
_cell.length_b   1.000
_cell.length_c   1.000
_cell.angle_alpha   90.00
_cell.angle_beta   90.00
_cell.angle_gamma   90.00
#
_symmetry.space_group_name_H-M   'P 1'
#
loop_
_entity.id
_entity.type
_entity.pdbx_description
1 polymer ?
#
loop_
_entity_poly.entity_id
_entity_poly.type
_entity_poly.pdbx_seq_one_letter_code
_entity_poly.pdbx_strand_id
1 'polypeptide(L)'
;MNAAATAGKLARAPADLGKAGGPGAAAAGAPAAAPPAKEIPEVLVDPRSRRRYVRGRFLGKGGFAKCFEISDADTKEVFAGKIVPKSLLLKPHQKEKMSMEISIHRSLAHQHVVGFHGFFEDNDFVFVVLELCRRRSLLELHKRRKALTEPEARYYLRQIVLGCQYLHRNRVIHRDLKLGNLFLNEDLEVKIGDFGLATKVEYDGERKKTLCGTPNYIAPEVLSKKGHSFEVDVWSIGCIMYTLLVGKPPFETSCLKETYLRIKKNEYSIPKHINPVAASLIQKMLQTDPSARPTIHELLSDEFFTSGYIPARLPITCLTVPPRFSIAPSSLDPSNRKPLTVLNKGVENPLPERSREKEEPVVREASEAIECQLGDMLQQLHSVNASKPAERGLVRQEEAEDPACIPIFWVSKWVDYSDKYGLGYQLCDNSVGVLFNDSTRLILYNDGDSLQYIERDGVESYLTVSSHPNSLMKKITLLKYFRNYMSEHLLKAGANITPREGDELARLPYLRTWFRTRSAIVLHLSNGTVQINFFQDHTKLILCPLMAAVTYIDEKRDFRTYRLSLLEEHGCCRELASRLRYARTMVDKLLSSRSACNRLKASS
;
A
#
# COMPACT_ATOMS: atom_id res chain seq x y z
N MET A 1 41.76 -12.87 47.36
CA MET A 1 43.22 -13.01 47.18
C MET A 1 43.77 -13.42 48.54
N ASN A 2 44.34 -14.58 48.81
CA ASN A 2 44.90 -15.68 48.03
C ASN A 2 44.90 -16.95 48.90
N ALA A 3 45.16 -18.09 48.25
CA ALA A 3 45.64 -19.36 48.82
C ALA A 3 44.57 -20.24 49.50
N ALA A 4 44.51 -21.57 49.33
CA ALA A 4 45.28 -22.50 48.53
C ALA A 4 44.43 -23.78 48.33
N ALA A 5 44.72 -24.51 47.26
CA ALA A 5 44.20 -25.84 46.95
C ALA A 5 45.25 -26.91 47.26
N THR A 6 44.85 -28.05 47.85
CA THR A 6 45.25 -29.46 47.54
C THR A 6 44.69 -30.42 48.61
N ALA A 7 43.80 -31.36 48.24
CA ALA A 7 44.01 -32.82 48.05
C ALA A 7 44.30 -33.63 49.35
N GLY A 8 43.64 -34.74 49.70
CA GLY A 8 42.63 -35.59 49.05
C GLY A 8 42.34 -36.89 49.85
N LYS A 9 41.58 -37.79 49.21
CA LYS A 9 41.40 -39.26 49.40
C LYS A 9 40.42 -39.87 50.46
N LEU A 10 39.31 -40.40 49.90
CA LEU A 10 38.83 -41.82 49.88
C LEU A 10 38.09 -42.51 51.06
N ALA A 11 36.98 -43.16 50.65
CA ALA A 11 36.25 -44.33 51.20
C ALA A 11 35.31 -44.07 52.40
N ARG A 12 34.11 -44.67 52.56
CA ARG A 12 33.51 -45.94 52.09
C ARG A 12 31.97 -45.90 52.37
N ALA A 13 31.18 -46.70 51.64
CA ALA A 13 29.72 -46.91 51.75
C ALA A 13 29.31 -47.87 52.92
N PRO A 14 28.11 -48.51 53.00
CA PRO A 14 26.70 -48.21 52.65
C PRO A 14 25.69 -48.57 53.80
N ALA A 15 24.37 -48.66 53.48
CA ALA A 15 23.23 -49.26 54.22
C ALA A 15 22.54 -48.35 55.27
N ASP A 16 21.22 -48.33 55.47
CA ASP A 16 20.28 -49.46 55.46
C ASP A 16 18.79 -49.05 55.25
N LEU A 17 18.01 -50.10 54.98
CA LEU A 17 16.61 -50.33 54.62
C LEU A 17 15.49 -49.57 55.37
N GLY A 18 14.32 -49.44 54.70
CA GLY A 18 13.05 -49.77 55.37
C GLY A 18 11.80 -48.92 55.07
N LYS A 19 11.05 -49.32 54.02
CA LYS A 19 9.56 -49.32 53.83
C LYS A 19 8.63 -48.43 54.72
N ALA A 20 7.74 -47.66 54.08
CA ALA A 20 6.30 -47.95 53.88
C ALA A 20 5.37 -46.71 53.78
N GLY A 21 4.56 -46.64 52.70
CA GLY A 21 3.13 -46.24 52.72
C GLY A 21 2.71 -44.77 52.58
N GLY A 22 1.98 -44.44 51.51
CA GLY A 22 1.06 -43.27 51.43
C GLY A 22 0.94 -42.63 50.03
N PRO A 23 -0.27 -42.28 49.53
CA PRO A 23 -0.58 -42.20 48.10
C PRO A 23 -0.06 -40.92 47.42
N GLY A 24 0.60 -41.10 46.27
CA GLY A 24 1.05 -40.02 45.41
C GLY A 24 -0.13 -39.34 44.72
N ALA A 25 -0.21 -38.02 44.91
CA ALA A 25 -1.10 -37.14 44.16
C ALA A 25 -0.89 -37.33 42.65
N ALA A 26 -1.98 -37.59 41.93
CA ALA A 26 -2.01 -37.65 40.48
C ALA A 26 -1.42 -36.37 39.90
N ALA A 27 -0.32 -36.49 39.17
CA ALA A 27 0.23 -35.42 38.37
C ALA A 27 -0.85 -34.97 37.37
N ALA A 28 -1.24 -33.70 37.47
CA ALA A 28 -2.18 -33.05 36.57
C ALA A 28 -1.70 -33.26 35.13
N GLY A 29 -2.61 -33.77 34.29
CA GLY A 29 -2.36 -34.08 32.90
C GLY A 29 -1.78 -32.89 32.15
N ALA A 30 -0.75 -33.17 31.35
CA ALA A 30 -0.27 -32.25 30.33
C ALA A 30 -1.46 -31.78 29.46
N PRO A 31 -1.52 -30.51 29.05
CA PRO A 31 -2.57 -30.05 28.17
C PRO A 31 -2.57 -30.89 26.90
N ALA A 32 -3.71 -31.53 26.61
CA ALA A 32 -3.91 -32.28 25.39
C ALA A 32 -3.53 -31.39 24.19
N ALA A 33 -2.64 -31.89 23.33
CA ALA A 33 -2.26 -31.22 22.10
C ALA A 33 -3.54 -30.88 21.31
N ALA A 34 -3.65 -29.63 20.85
CA ALA A 34 -4.78 -29.20 20.04
C ALA A 34 -4.92 -30.14 18.83
N PRO A 35 -6.16 -30.54 18.46
CA PRO A 35 -6.37 -31.36 17.28
C PRO A 35 -5.76 -30.68 16.04
N PRO A 36 -5.21 -31.45 15.08
CA PRO A 36 -4.60 -30.91 13.88
C PRO A 36 -5.61 -30.03 13.14
N ALA A 37 -5.15 -28.86 12.69
CA ALA A 37 -6.01 -27.92 11.97
C ALA A 37 -6.49 -28.57 10.67
N LYS A 38 -7.81 -28.71 10.51
CA LYS A 38 -8.40 -29.21 9.26
C LYS A 38 -8.04 -28.28 8.10
N GLU A 39 -7.67 -28.87 6.98
CA GLU A 39 -7.30 -28.13 5.76
C GLU A 39 -8.53 -27.56 5.05
N ILE A 40 -8.34 -26.41 4.40
CA ILE A 40 -9.41 -25.76 3.64
C ILE A 40 -9.54 -26.47 2.28
N PRO A 41 -10.75 -26.92 1.90
CA PRO A 41 -10.97 -27.62 0.63
C PRO A 41 -10.48 -26.83 -0.60
N GLU A 42 -10.01 -27.52 -1.64
CA GLU A 42 -9.64 -26.89 -2.92
C GLU A 42 -10.86 -26.46 -3.73
N VAL A 43 -11.98 -27.19 -3.59
CA VAL A 43 -13.26 -26.86 -4.23
C VAL A 43 -14.30 -26.68 -3.14
N LEU A 44 -14.94 -25.51 -3.12
CA LEU A 44 -15.98 -25.13 -2.18
C LEU A 44 -17.34 -25.36 -2.85
N VAL A 45 -18.22 -26.15 -2.25
CA VAL A 45 -19.51 -26.49 -2.85
C VAL A 45 -20.63 -25.93 -1.98
N ASP A 46 -21.50 -25.11 -2.59
CA ASP A 46 -22.75 -24.68 -1.97
C ASP A 46 -23.87 -25.66 -2.38
N PRO A 47 -24.37 -26.51 -1.45
CA PRO A 47 -25.40 -27.50 -1.79
C PRO A 47 -26.75 -26.86 -2.13
N ARG A 48 -27.03 -25.63 -1.70
CA ARG A 48 -28.32 -24.96 -1.93
C ARG A 48 -28.38 -24.34 -3.32
N SER A 49 -27.36 -23.56 -3.69
CA SER A 49 -27.28 -22.94 -5.02
C SER A 49 -26.71 -23.87 -6.09
N ARG A 50 -26.15 -25.03 -5.69
CA ARG A 50 -25.40 -25.97 -6.54
C ARG A 50 -24.17 -25.36 -7.22
N ARG A 51 -23.70 -24.19 -6.75
CA ARG A 51 -22.48 -23.56 -7.25
C ARG A 51 -21.24 -24.23 -6.66
N ARG A 52 -20.19 -24.27 -7.45
CA ARG A 52 -18.87 -24.77 -7.06
C ARG A 52 -17.85 -23.68 -7.28
N TYR A 53 -17.01 -23.43 -6.30
CA TYR A 53 -15.96 -22.42 -6.37
C TYR A 53 -14.60 -23.09 -6.22
N VAL A 54 -13.72 -22.91 -7.20
CA VAL A 54 -12.33 -23.37 -7.14
C VAL A 54 -11.52 -22.35 -6.35
N ARG A 55 -10.85 -22.80 -5.28
CA ARG A 55 -9.99 -21.97 -4.44
C ARG A 55 -8.72 -21.62 -5.21
N GLY A 56 -8.51 -20.33 -5.42
CA GLY A 56 -7.32 -19.77 -6.05
C GLY A 56 -6.31 -19.24 -5.02
N ARG A 57 -5.63 -18.15 -5.39
CA ARG A 57 -4.54 -17.56 -4.60
C ARG A 57 -5.01 -17.08 -3.23
N PHE A 58 -4.12 -17.17 -2.25
CA PHE A 58 -4.34 -16.59 -0.93
C PHE A 58 -4.26 -15.05 -1.00
N LEU A 59 -5.23 -14.38 -0.38
CA LEU A 59 -5.33 -12.92 -0.34
C LEU A 59 -4.83 -12.33 0.98
N GLY A 60 -4.95 -13.08 2.08
CA GLY A 60 -4.53 -12.64 3.40
C GLY A 60 -5.37 -13.24 4.53
N LYS A 61 -5.02 -12.87 5.78
CA LYS A 61 -5.71 -13.31 7.00
C LYS A 61 -6.34 -12.10 7.71
N GLY A 62 -7.60 -12.20 8.10
CA GLY A 62 -8.33 -11.16 8.84
C GLY A 62 -9.07 -11.75 10.04
N GLY A 63 -8.62 -11.43 11.26
CA GLY A 63 -9.18 -12.03 12.48
C GLY A 63 -9.11 -13.56 12.46
N PHE A 64 -10.26 -14.22 12.55
CA PHE A 64 -10.39 -15.69 12.46
C PHE A 64 -10.46 -16.22 11.03
N ALA A 65 -10.57 -15.35 10.02
CA ALA A 65 -10.78 -15.73 8.63
C ALA A 65 -9.48 -15.81 7.84
N LYS A 66 -9.43 -16.75 6.89
CA LYS A 66 -8.49 -16.74 5.77
C LYS A 66 -9.25 -16.34 4.50
N CYS A 67 -8.69 -15.43 3.72
CA CYS A 67 -9.30 -14.95 2.48
C CYS A 67 -8.55 -15.48 1.27
N PHE A 68 -9.28 -15.94 0.26
CA PHE A 68 -8.75 -16.45 -1.00
C PHE A 68 -9.49 -15.84 -2.18
N GLU A 69 -8.85 -15.79 -3.34
CA GLU A 69 -9.63 -15.74 -4.58
C GLU A 69 -10.36 -17.05 -4.75
N ILE A 70 -11.61 -16.99 -5.18
CA ILE A 70 -12.40 -18.16 -5.51
C ILE A 70 -13.04 -17.92 -6.87
N SER A 71 -12.96 -18.89 -7.77
CA SER A 71 -13.53 -18.77 -9.12
C SER A 71 -14.71 -19.71 -9.25
N ASP A 72 -15.87 -19.18 -9.64
CA ASP A 72 -17.02 -20.02 -9.95
C ASP A 72 -16.66 -20.98 -11.10
N ALA A 73 -16.86 -22.27 -10.88
CA ALA A 73 -16.45 -23.32 -11.80
C ALA A 73 -17.19 -23.25 -13.14
N ASP A 74 -18.41 -22.71 -13.13
CA ASP A 74 -19.31 -22.67 -14.28
C ASP A 74 -19.20 -21.31 -14.99
N THR A 75 -19.33 -20.18 -14.27
CA THR A 75 -19.29 -18.84 -14.87
C THR A 75 -17.88 -18.27 -15.08
N LYS A 76 -16.87 -18.83 -14.40
CA LYS A 76 -15.49 -18.31 -14.31
C LYS A 76 -15.37 -16.93 -13.67
N GLU A 77 -16.45 -16.40 -13.10
CA GLU A 77 -16.41 -15.17 -12.33
C GLU A 77 -15.58 -15.37 -11.05
N VAL A 78 -14.78 -14.36 -10.70
CA VAL A 78 -13.82 -14.45 -9.59
C VAL A 78 -14.26 -13.56 -8.44
N PHE A 79 -14.30 -14.14 -7.24
CA PHE A 79 -14.74 -13.53 -5.99
C PHE A 79 -13.65 -13.57 -4.92
N ALA A 80 -13.86 -12.87 -3.82
CA ALA A 80 -13.13 -13.04 -2.59
C ALA A 80 -13.90 -13.99 -1.65
N GLY A 81 -13.33 -15.16 -1.37
CA GLY A 81 -13.85 -16.12 -0.40
C GLY A 81 -13.28 -15.87 0.99
N LYS A 82 -14.11 -15.42 1.94
CA LYS A 82 -13.76 -15.33 3.36
C LYS A 82 -14.13 -16.64 4.05
N ILE A 83 -13.13 -17.39 4.51
CA ILE A 83 -13.28 -18.74 5.05
C ILE A 83 -12.94 -18.74 6.54
N VAL A 84 -13.89 -19.13 7.38
CA VAL A 84 -13.76 -19.12 8.85
C VAL A 84 -13.90 -20.54 9.39
N PRO A 85 -12.88 -21.10 10.07
CA PRO A 85 -13.01 -22.40 10.72
C PRO A 85 -14.02 -22.37 11.87
N LYS A 86 -14.96 -23.33 11.88
CA LYS A 86 -15.95 -23.50 12.96
C LYS A 86 -15.30 -23.86 14.30
N SER A 87 -14.10 -24.45 14.27
CA SER A 87 -13.27 -24.67 15.47
C SER A 87 -12.86 -23.38 16.19
N LEU A 88 -12.93 -22.21 15.53
CA LEU A 88 -12.72 -20.89 16.14
C LEU A 88 -14.03 -20.22 16.59
N LEU A 89 -15.18 -20.84 16.28
CA LEU A 89 -16.53 -20.37 16.58
C LEU A 89 -17.24 -21.27 17.61
N LEU A 90 -16.50 -21.83 18.57
CA LEU A 90 -17.06 -22.78 19.55
C LEU A 90 -18.03 -22.10 20.52
N LYS A 91 -17.79 -20.84 20.88
CA LYS A 91 -18.62 -20.12 21.85
C LYS A 91 -19.86 -19.52 21.17
N PRO A 92 -21.07 -19.60 21.78
CA PRO A 92 -22.30 -19.04 21.21
C PRO A 92 -22.16 -17.58 20.76
N HIS A 93 -21.56 -16.73 21.60
CA HIS A 93 -21.28 -15.32 21.29
C HIS A 93 -20.45 -15.10 20.02
N GLN A 94 -19.51 -16.02 19.70
CA GLN A 94 -18.71 -15.92 18.47
C GLN A 94 -19.55 -16.28 17.23
N LYS A 95 -20.44 -17.28 17.35
CA LYS A 95 -21.39 -17.65 16.28
C LYS A 95 -22.41 -16.54 16.03
N GLU A 96 -22.91 -15.90 17.08
CA GLU A 96 -23.84 -14.78 16.99
C GLU A 96 -23.20 -13.59 16.27
N LYS A 97 -21.93 -13.25 16.60
CA LYS A 97 -21.19 -12.21 15.89
C LYS A 97 -21.04 -12.52 14.39
N MET A 98 -20.66 -13.75 14.05
CA MET A 98 -20.55 -14.17 12.64
C MET A 98 -21.91 -14.11 11.93
N SER A 99 -22.98 -14.54 12.60
CA SER A 99 -24.34 -14.50 12.06
C SER A 99 -24.83 -13.06 11.86
N MET A 100 -24.50 -12.15 12.79
CA MET A 100 -24.82 -10.74 12.69
C MET A 100 -24.05 -10.07 11.53
N GLU A 101 -22.76 -10.36 11.38
CA GLU A 101 -21.95 -9.88 10.25
C GLU A 101 -22.59 -10.28 8.92
N ILE A 102 -22.91 -11.57 8.74
CA ILE A 102 -23.58 -12.08 7.54
C ILE A 102 -24.95 -11.40 7.36
N SER A 103 -25.74 -11.27 8.44
CA SER A 103 -27.09 -10.71 8.38
C SER A 103 -27.13 -9.24 7.99
N ILE A 104 -26.17 -8.44 8.48
CA ILE A 104 -26.02 -7.05 8.09
C ILE A 104 -25.54 -6.98 6.65
N HIS A 105 -24.41 -7.62 6.33
CA HIS A 105 -23.75 -7.45 5.03
C HIS A 105 -24.64 -7.94 3.86
N ARG A 106 -25.35 -9.06 4.01
CA ARG A 106 -26.28 -9.55 2.98
C ARG A 106 -27.43 -8.59 2.65
N SER A 107 -27.75 -7.67 3.57
CA SER A 107 -28.84 -6.70 3.39
C SER A 107 -28.40 -5.40 2.70
N LEU A 108 -27.11 -5.30 2.36
CA LEU A 108 -26.49 -4.10 1.80
C LEU A 108 -26.14 -4.30 0.32
N ALA A 109 -26.52 -3.33 -0.51
CA ALA A 109 -26.18 -3.27 -1.92
C ALA A 109 -26.01 -1.79 -2.32
N HIS A 110 -24.76 -1.37 -2.51
CA HIS A 110 -24.43 0.01 -2.85
C HIS A 110 -23.08 0.06 -3.57
N GLN A 111 -22.89 1.03 -4.47
CA GLN A 111 -21.65 1.16 -5.27
C GLN A 111 -20.39 1.17 -4.39
N HIS A 112 -20.43 1.85 -3.25
CA HIS A 112 -19.32 2.00 -2.32
C HIS A 112 -19.35 1.07 -1.09
N VAL A 113 -20.04 -0.07 -1.20
CA VAL A 113 -20.04 -1.15 -0.20
C VAL A 113 -19.63 -2.43 -0.92
N VAL A 114 -18.77 -3.25 -0.30
CA VAL A 114 -18.34 -4.54 -0.87
C VAL A 114 -19.57 -5.39 -1.15
N GLY A 115 -19.72 -5.86 -2.39
CA GLY A 115 -20.83 -6.74 -2.78
C GLY A 115 -20.85 -8.05 -1.98
N PHE A 116 -22.04 -8.43 -1.51
CA PHE A 116 -22.28 -9.72 -0.87
C PHE A 116 -22.96 -10.66 -1.87
N HIS A 117 -22.30 -11.76 -2.24
CA HIS A 117 -22.77 -12.66 -3.31
C HIS A 117 -23.32 -13.99 -2.78
N GLY A 118 -23.08 -14.31 -1.51
CA GLY A 118 -23.63 -15.50 -0.87
C GLY A 118 -22.83 -15.94 0.34
N PHE A 119 -23.36 -16.94 1.04
CA PHE A 119 -22.64 -17.67 2.08
C PHE A 119 -23.18 -19.10 2.18
N PHE A 120 -22.34 -20.01 2.63
CA PHE A 120 -22.68 -21.40 2.90
C PHE A 120 -21.71 -21.97 3.94
N GLU A 121 -21.97 -23.18 4.40
CA GLU A 121 -21.15 -23.83 5.43
C GLU A 121 -21.13 -25.34 5.23
N ASP A 122 -20.04 -25.97 5.63
CA ASP A 122 -19.95 -27.43 5.81
C ASP A 122 -19.78 -27.75 7.31
N ASN A 123 -19.37 -28.96 7.68
CA ASN A 123 -19.19 -29.32 9.09
C ASN A 123 -18.04 -28.55 9.79
N ASP A 124 -17.11 -27.99 9.02
CA ASP A 124 -15.81 -27.51 9.51
C ASP A 124 -15.57 -26.01 9.27
N PHE A 125 -16.24 -25.41 8.28
CA PHE A 125 -16.01 -24.05 7.83
C PHE A 125 -17.30 -23.30 7.52
N VAL A 126 -17.23 -21.98 7.67
CA VAL A 126 -18.19 -21.02 7.12
C VAL A 126 -17.52 -20.30 5.95
N PHE A 127 -18.19 -20.26 4.81
CA PHE A 127 -17.71 -19.65 3.57
C PHE A 127 -18.60 -18.44 3.23
N VAL A 128 -17.99 -17.28 3.04
CA VAL A 128 -18.68 -16.05 2.59
C VAL A 128 -18.08 -15.62 1.26
N VAL A 129 -18.93 -15.42 0.26
CA VAL A 129 -18.58 -15.04 -1.12
C VAL A 129 -18.80 -13.54 -1.27
N LEU A 130 -17.71 -12.79 -1.48
CA LEU A 130 -17.70 -11.32 -1.54
C LEU A 130 -17.12 -10.82 -2.86
N GLU A 131 -17.44 -9.56 -3.21
CA GLU A 131 -16.84 -8.85 -4.34
C GLU A 131 -15.30 -8.82 -4.22
N LEU A 132 -14.60 -9.19 -5.30
CA LEU A 132 -13.14 -9.14 -5.33
C LEU A 132 -12.63 -7.72 -5.61
N CYS A 133 -12.05 -7.10 -4.58
CA CYS A 133 -11.37 -5.82 -4.70
C CYS A 133 -9.87 -6.01 -5.02
N ARG A 134 -9.55 -6.07 -6.32
CA ARG A 134 -8.21 -6.44 -6.83
C ARG A 134 -7.09 -5.46 -6.44
N ARG A 135 -7.41 -4.21 -6.12
CA ARG A 135 -6.44 -3.18 -5.70
C ARG A 135 -6.32 -3.05 -4.17
N ARG A 136 -6.81 -4.07 -3.44
CA ARG A 136 -6.68 -4.24 -1.99
C ARG A 136 -7.39 -3.15 -1.22
N SER A 137 -6.74 -2.45 -0.30
CA SER A 137 -7.33 -1.42 0.53
C SER A 137 -6.51 -0.13 0.52
N LEU A 138 -7.12 0.95 1.02
CA LEU A 138 -6.43 2.21 1.25
C LEU A 138 -5.24 2.08 2.21
N LEU A 139 -5.16 1.00 3.01
CA LEU A 139 -3.99 0.73 3.85
C LEU A 139 -2.75 0.45 3.00
N GLU A 140 -2.87 -0.37 1.95
CA GLU A 140 -1.75 -0.67 1.05
C GLU A 140 -1.36 0.57 0.23
N LEU A 141 -2.35 1.37 -0.21
CA LEU A 141 -2.09 2.65 -0.86
C LEU A 141 -1.30 3.59 0.07
N HIS A 142 -1.78 3.78 1.29
CA HIS A 142 -1.14 4.63 2.28
C HIS A 142 0.28 4.17 2.62
N LYS A 143 0.54 2.86 2.74
CA LYS A 143 1.91 2.36 2.93
C LYS A 143 2.83 2.78 1.79
N ARG A 144 2.35 2.74 0.53
CA ARG A 144 3.13 3.07 -0.68
C ARG A 144 3.25 4.57 -0.97
N ARG A 145 2.27 5.37 -0.57
CA ARG A 145 2.18 6.79 -0.95
C ARG A 145 2.32 7.76 0.23
N LYS A 146 2.13 7.28 1.46
CA LYS A 146 2.03 8.10 2.69
C LYS A 146 0.92 9.14 2.56
N ALA A 147 1.26 10.42 2.56
CA ALA A 147 0.33 11.50 2.32
C ALA A 147 -0.10 11.51 0.84
N LEU A 148 -1.39 11.64 0.61
CA LEU A 148 -1.98 11.81 -0.71
C LEU A 148 -2.13 13.30 -1.03
N THR A 149 -2.28 13.61 -2.30
CA THR A 149 -2.66 14.96 -2.71
C THR A 149 -4.11 15.26 -2.29
N GLU A 150 -4.47 16.53 -2.10
CA GLU A 150 -5.84 16.87 -1.70
C GLU A 150 -6.92 16.38 -2.66
N PRO A 151 -6.76 16.44 -4.00
CA PRO A 151 -7.79 15.92 -4.89
C PRO A 151 -7.94 14.39 -4.82
N GLU A 152 -6.85 13.65 -4.59
CA GLU A 152 -6.93 12.21 -4.28
C GLU A 152 -7.69 11.98 -2.96
N ALA A 153 -7.40 12.76 -1.91
CA ALA A 153 -8.09 12.66 -0.64
C ALA A 153 -9.60 12.97 -0.80
N ARG A 154 -9.98 14.01 -1.54
CA ARG A 154 -11.39 14.31 -1.86
C ARG A 154 -12.06 13.18 -2.62
N TYR A 155 -11.39 12.62 -3.63
CA TYR A 155 -11.91 11.50 -4.42
C TYR A 155 -12.28 10.30 -3.54
N TYR A 156 -11.35 9.86 -2.69
CA TYR A 156 -11.59 8.74 -1.80
C TYR A 156 -12.60 9.08 -0.70
N LEU A 157 -12.47 10.24 -0.05
CA LEU A 157 -13.37 10.66 1.03
C LEU A 157 -14.81 10.82 0.53
N ARG A 158 -15.03 11.35 -0.67
CA ARG A 158 -16.36 11.44 -1.26
C ARG A 158 -17.04 10.08 -1.33
N GLN A 159 -16.33 9.07 -1.81
CA GLN A 159 -16.86 7.70 -1.94
C GLN A 159 -17.08 7.02 -0.58
N ILE A 160 -16.17 7.23 0.38
CA ILE A 160 -16.30 6.76 1.76
C ILE A 160 -17.56 7.35 2.39
N VAL A 161 -17.76 8.67 2.24
CA VAL A 161 -18.93 9.37 2.78
C VAL A 161 -20.21 8.86 2.12
N LEU A 162 -20.26 8.72 0.78
CA LEU A 162 -21.43 8.16 0.08
C LEU A 162 -21.78 6.75 0.56
N GLY A 163 -20.78 5.87 0.72
CA GLY A 163 -20.98 4.54 1.27
C GLY A 163 -21.50 4.57 2.69
N CYS A 164 -20.96 5.44 3.54
CA CYS A 164 -21.39 5.57 4.94
C CYS A 164 -22.78 6.23 5.07
N GLN A 165 -23.14 7.19 4.21
CA GLN A 165 -24.49 7.74 4.10
C GLN A 165 -25.50 6.64 3.82
N TYR A 166 -25.18 5.72 2.90
CA TYR A 166 -26.02 4.55 2.64
C TYR A 166 -26.15 3.65 3.87
N LEU A 167 -25.08 3.38 4.61
CA LEU A 167 -25.14 2.59 5.84
C LEU A 167 -26.06 3.24 6.88
N HIS A 168 -25.87 4.54 7.16
CA HIS A 168 -26.62 5.27 8.17
C HIS A 168 -28.10 5.38 7.80
N ARG A 169 -28.44 5.58 6.50
CA ARG A 169 -29.82 5.55 6.02
C ARG A 169 -30.49 4.20 6.24
N ASN A 170 -29.73 3.11 6.21
CA ASN A 170 -30.20 1.75 6.51
C ASN A 170 -30.04 1.38 8.00
N ARG A 171 -29.83 2.39 8.88
CA ARG A 171 -29.65 2.24 10.33
C ARG A 171 -28.49 1.32 10.71
N VAL A 172 -27.46 1.23 9.88
CA VAL A 172 -26.24 0.46 10.16
C VAL A 172 -25.13 1.41 10.58
N ILE A 173 -24.52 1.13 11.73
CA ILE A 173 -23.28 1.77 12.19
C ILE A 173 -22.13 0.79 11.94
N HIS A 174 -21.07 1.21 11.24
CA HIS A 174 -19.97 0.33 10.88
C HIS A 174 -19.03 0.05 12.07
N ARG A 175 -18.68 1.11 12.84
CA ARG A 175 -17.85 1.09 14.06
C ARG A 175 -16.39 0.66 13.92
N ASP A 176 -15.96 0.26 12.73
CA ASP A 176 -14.56 -0.05 12.43
C ASP A 176 -14.12 0.45 11.06
N LEU A 177 -14.53 1.67 10.69
CA LEU A 177 -14.01 2.33 9.50
C LEU A 177 -12.53 2.65 9.71
N LYS A 178 -11.68 2.13 8.82
CA LYS A 178 -10.23 2.31 8.82
C LYS A 178 -9.70 2.02 7.43
N LEU A 179 -8.47 2.45 7.14
CA LEU A 179 -7.85 2.26 5.83
C LEU A 179 -7.88 0.80 5.34
N GLY A 180 -7.73 -0.18 6.25
CA GLY A 180 -7.74 -1.61 5.92
C GLY A 180 -9.11 -2.20 5.56
N ASN A 181 -10.21 -1.49 5.88
CA ASN A 181 -11.58 -1.91 5.61
C ASN A 181 -12.22 -1.10 4.46
N LEU A 182 -11.42 -0.27 3.80
CA LEU A 182 -11.80 0.55 2.65
C LEU A 182 -11.09 -0.02 1.43
N PHE A 183 -11.74 -0.98 0.78
CA PHE A 183 -11.17 -1.73 -0.33
C PHE A 183 -11.23 -0.93 -1.64
N LEU A 184 -10.39 -1.30 -2.61
CA LEU A 184 -10.29 -0.69 -3.93
C LEU A 184 -10.49 -1.75 -5.02
N ASN A 185 -11.44 -1.51 -5.91
CA ASN A 185 -11.61 -2.32 -7.12
C ASN A 185 -10.59 -1.91 -8.21
N GLU A 186 -10.72 -2.50 -9.41
CA GLU A 186 -9.84 -2.23 -10.55
C GLU A 186 -9.80 -0.75 -10.97
N ASP A 187 -10.89 -0.01 -10.77
CA ASP A 187 -11.03 1.40 -11.15
C ASP A 187 -10.70 2.36 -9.99
N LEU A 188 -10.06 1.85 -8.93
CA LEU A 188 -9.75 2.59 -7.70
C LEU A 188 -11.00 3.16 -7.00
N GLU A 189 -12.17 2.56 -7.20
CA GLU A 189 -13.37 2.91 -6.44
C GLU A 189 -13.35 2.28 -5.06
N VAL A 190 -13.77 3.03 -4.05
CA VAL A 190 -13.83 2.59 -2.66
C VAL A 190 -15.02 1.65 -2.46
N LYS A 191 -14.76 0.54 -1.74
CA LYS A 191 -15.76 -0.42 -1.27
C LYS A 191 -15.60 -0.62 0.23
N ILE A 192 -16.57 -0.17 1.03
CA ILE A 192 -16.59 -0.40 2.48
C ILE A 192 -16.86 -1.88 2.75
N GLY A 193 -15.97 -2.55 3.49
CA GLY A 193 -16.12 -3.95 3.86
C GLY A 193 -15.77 -4.23 5.32
N ASP A 194 -15.82 -5.52 5.69
CA ASP A 194 -15.61 -6.03 7.05
C ASP A 194 -16.63 -5.50 8.08
N PHE A 195 -17.85 -6.03 8.01
CA PHE A 195 -18.96 -5.71 8.90
C PHE A 195 -18.92 -6.47 10.23
N GLY A 196 -17.79 -7.07 10.61
CA GLY A 196 -17.66 -7.90 11.81
C GLY A 196 -17.89 -7.17 13.14
N LEU A 197 -17.79 -5.83 13.13
CA LEU A 197 -18.12 -4.96 14.27
C LEU A 197 -19.36 -4.09 14.02
N ALA A 198 -20.03 -4.23 12.88
CA ALA A 198 -21.22 -3.44 12.57
C ALA A 198 -22.40 -3.79 13.48
N THR A 199 -23.38 -2.88 13.57
CA THR A 199 -24.61 -3.10 14.32
C THR A 199 -25.76 -2.32 13.72
N LYS A 200 -26.99 -2.81 13.88
CA LYS A 200 -28.20 -2.06 13.55
C LYS A 200 -28.68 -1.24 14.74
N VAL A 201 -29.16 -0.04 14.44
CA VAL A 201 -29.92 0.80 15.36
C VAL A 201 -31.39 0.37 15.26
N GLU A 202 -31.90 -0.20 16.35
CA GLU A 202 -33.24 -0.81 16.38
C GLU A 202 -34.35 0.24 16.60
N TYR A 203 -34.04 1.29 17.37
CA TYR A 203 -34.94 2.40 17.66
C TYR A 203 -34.20 3.73 17.68
N ASP A 204 -34.92 4.82 17.40
CA ASP A 204 -34.33 6.16 17.34
C ASP A 204 -33.79 6.58 18.71
N GLY A 205 -32.57 7.11 18.73
CA GLY A 205 -31.86 7.48 19.96
C GLY A 205 -31.16 6.32 20.69
N GLU A 206 -31.17 5.10 20.14
CA GLU A 206 -30.43 3.98 20.74
C GLU A 206 -28.93 4.29 20.90
N ARG A 207 -28.38 3.98 22.08
CA ARG A 207 -26.95 4.13 22.40
C ARG A 207 -26.33 2.77 22.71
N LYS A 208 -25.43 2.30 21.83
CA LYS A 208 -24.71 1.05 22.02
C LYS A 208 -23.63 1.20 23.09
N LYS A 209 -23.46 0.21 23.98
CA LYS A 209 -22.52 0.28 25.12
C LYS A 209 -21.25 -0.57 24.96
N THR A 210 -21.13 -1.30 23.86
CA THR A 210 -20.00 -2.21 23.61
C THR A 210 -18.72 -1.45 23.28
N LEU A 211 -17.60 -1.81 23.93
CA LEU A 211 -16.28 -1.30 23.57
C LEU A 211 -15.76 -2.08 22.34
N CYS A 212 -15.71 -1.45 21.17
CA CYS A 212 -15.22 -2.03 19.92
C CYS A 212 -14.57 -0.97 19.02
N GLY A 213 -13.84 -1.42 18.00
CA GLY A 213 -13.16 -0.56 17.03
C GLY A 213 -11.63 -0.67 17.12
N THR A 214 -10.96 -0.23 16.06
CA THR A 214 -9.49 -0.24 15.97
C THR A 214 -8.87 0.96 16.70
N PRO A 215 -7.78 0.79 17.46
CA PRO A 215 -7.25 1.84 18.34
C PRO A 215 -7.00 3.23 17.74
N ASN A 216 -6.49 3.31 16.51
CA ASN A 216 -6.17 4.61 15.88
C ASN A 216 -7.41 5.37 15.38
N TYR A 217 -8.59 4.73 15.36
CA TYR A 217 -9.81 5.26 14.78
C TYR A 217 -11.01 5.21 15.74
N ILE A 218 -10.80 4.72 16.97
CA ILE A 218 -11.85 4.56 17.98
C ILE A 218 -12.26 5.93 18.55
N ALA A 219 -13.56 6.18 18.64
CA ALA A 219 -14.10 7.43 19.14
C ALA A 219 -14.03 7.52 20.69
N PRO A 220 -13.87 8.73 21.27
CA PRO A 220 -13.69 8.91 22.71
C PRO A 220 -14.86 8.39 23.55
N GLU A 221 -16.10 8.53 23.08
CA GLU A 221 -17.32 8.07 23.74
C GLU A 221 -17.38 6.53 23.88
N VAL A 222 -16.75 5.81 22.95
CA VAL A 222 -16.60 4.35 22.98
C VAL A 222 -15.62 3.96 24.08
N LEU A 223 -14.49 4.67 24.19
CA LEU A 223 -13.49 4.48 25.25
C LEU A 223 -14.01 4.84 26.65
N SER A 224 -14.90 5.83 26.75
CA SER A 224 -15.52 6.23 28.02
C SER A 224 -16.74 5.37 28.40
N LYS A 225 -17.17 4.44 27.53
CA LYS A 225 -18.35 3.58 27.73
C LYS A 225 -19.65 4.37 28.05
N LYS A 226 -19.76 5.60 27.55
CA LYS A 226 -20.92 6.49 27.77
C LYS A 226 -22.10 6.18 26.82
N GLY A 227 -21.93 5.20 25.94
CA GLY A 227 -22.87 4.89 24.87
C GLY A 227 -22.52 5.64 23.58
N HIS A 228 -22.68 5.00 22.43
CA HIS A 228 -22.32 5.56 21.12
C HIS A 228 -23.35 5.21 20.03
N SER A 229 -23.43 6.02 18.98
CA SER A 229 -24.30 5.80 17.82
C SER A 229 -23.54 6.13 16.52
N PHE A 230 -24.23 6.63 15.48
CA PHE A 230 -23.71 6.95 14.15
C PHE A 230 -22.47 7.86 14.13
N GLU A 231 -22.30 8.70 15.14
CA GLU A 231 -21.25 9.73 15.22
C GLU A 231 -19.84 9.13 15.34
N VAL A 232 -19.73 7.85 15.69
CA VAL A 232 -18.45 7.12 15.73
C VAL A 232 -17.85 6.93 14.35
N ASP A 233 -18.69 6.72 13.32
CA ASP A 233 -18.21 6.55 11.96
C ASP A 233 -17.69 7.88 11.40
N VAL A 234 -18.33 9.01 11.75
CA VAL A 234 -17.84 10.36 11.41
C VAL A 234 -16.48 10.64 12.04
N TRP A 235 -16.29 10.27 13.31
CA TRP A 235 -14.97 10.36 13.96
C TRP A 235 -13.92 9.54 13.21
N SER A 236 -14.24 8.29 12.87
CA SER A 236 -13.32 7.43 12.12
C SER A 236 -12.98 8.01 10.73
N ILE A 237 -13.96 8.63 10.03
CA ILE A 237 -13.72 9.35 8.77
C ILE A 237 -12.82 10.57 8.99
N GLY A 238 -12.96 11.30 10.09
CA GLY A 238 -12.04 12.37 10.49
C GLY A 238 -10.60 11.87 10.65
N CYS A 239 -10.41 10.74 11.33
CA CYS A 239 -9.10 10.10 11.46
C CYS A 239 -8.55 9.63 10.10
N ILE A 240 -9.40 9.11 9.22
CA ILE A 240 -9.01 8.70 7.85
C ILE A 240 -8.58 9.93 7.05
N MET A 241 -9.36 11.02 7.05
CA MET A 241 -9.02 12.27 6.36
C MET A 241 -7.68 12.82 6.82
N TYR A 242 -7.45 12.89 8.13
CA TYR A 242 -6.14 13.28 8.68
C TYR A 242 -5.04 12.35 8.16
N THR A 243 -5.24 11.03 8.21
CA THR A 243 -4.22 10.06 7.81
C THR A 243 -3.87 10.15 6.33
N LEU A 244 -4.87 10.36 5.46
CA LEU A 244 -4.66 10.51 4.03
C LEU A 244 -3.91 11.81 3.70
N LEU A 245 -4.18 12.91 4.39
CA LEU A 245 -3.54 14.21 4.11
C LEU A 245 -2.19 14.39 4.79
N VAL A 246 -2.02 13.89 6.01
CA VAL A 246 -0.82 14.07 6.84
C VAL A 246 0.17 12.92 6.67
N GLY A 247 -0.27 11.74 6.22
CA GLY A 247 0.58 10.58 6.02
C GLY A 247 0.88 9.76 7.29
N LYS A 248 0.20 10.04 8.41
CA LYS A 248 0.19 9.24 9.64
C LYS A 248 -1.12 9.45 10.44
N PRO A 249 -1.53 8.53 11.33
CA PRO A 249 -2.74 8.71 12.13
C PRO A 249 -2.63 9.85 13.16
N PRO A 250 -3.74 10.51 13.53
CA PRO A 250 -3.72 11.71 14.39
C PRO A 250 -3.26 11.46 15.83
N PHE A 251 -3.56 10.28 16.38
CA PHE A 251 -3.32 9.94 17.78
C PHE A 251 -2.22 8.88 17.98
N GLU A 252 -1.47 8.55 16.93
CA GLU A 252 -0.48 7.47 16.95
C GLU A 252 0.61 7.70 18.02
N THR A 253 0.90 6.65 18.78
CA THR A 253 1.98 6.56 19.78
C THR A 253 2.58 5.16 19.78
N SER A 254 3.72 4.97 20.44
CA SER A 254 4.33 3.65 20.64
C SER A 254 3.55 2.74 21.60
N CYS A 255 2.63 3.30 22.40
CA CYS A 255 1.88 2.58 23.43
C CYS A 255 0.37 2.80 23.26
N LEU A 256 -0.38 1.70 23.17
CA LEU A 256 -1.84 1.70 23.02
C LEU A 256 -2.57 2.50 24.11
N LYS A 257 -2.10 2.41 25.37
CA LYS A 257 -2.70 3.17 26.48
C LYS A 257 -2.53 4.68 26.29
N GLU A 258 -1.38 5.10 25.78
CA GLU A 258 -1.10 6.51 25.45
C GLU A 258 -1.96 6.99 24.28
N THR A 259 -2.18 6.15 23.26
CA THR A 259 -3.11 6.45 22.15
C THR A 259 -4.51 6.74 22.70
N TYR A 260 -5.02 5.89 23.59
CA TYR A 260 -6.33 6.10 24.22
C TYR A 260 -6.38 7.35 25.11
N LEU A 261 -5.27 7.68 25.79
CA LEU A 261 -5.18 8.90 26.59
C LEU A 261 -5.25 10.15 25.72
N ARG A 262 -4.51 10.17 24.60
CA ARG A 262 -4.56 11.27 23.62
C ARG A 262 -5.96 11.44 23.02
N ILE A 263 -6.62 10.35 22.64
CA ILE A 263 -8.00 10.41 22.13
C ILE A 263 -8.94 11.04 23.17
N LYS A 264 -8.88 10.60 24.44
CA LYS A 264 -9.71 11.15 25.50
C LYS A 264 -9.44 12.64 25.78
N LYS A 265 -8.19 13.07 25.65
CA LYS A 265 -7.77 14.47 25.83
C LYS A 265 -7.92 15.33 24.56
N ASN A 266 -8.34 14.74 23.44
CA ASN A 266 -8.35 15.38 22.12
C ASN A 266 -6.97 15.92 21.71
N GLU A 267 -5.90 15.21 22.08
CA GLU A 267 -4.53 15.68 21.91
C GLU A 267 -3.96 15.22 20.57
N TYR A 268 -4.15 16.05 19.54
CA TYR A 268 -3.55 15.94 18.22
C TYR A 268 -3.24 17.33 17.66
N SER A 269 -2.38 17.41 16.64
CA SER A 269 -2.09 18.66 15.94
C SER A 269 -2.11 18.45 14.43
N ILE A 270 -2.59 19.45 13.70
CA ILE A 270 -2.59 19.47 12.24
C ILE A 270 -1.36 20.27 11.77
N PRO A 271 -0.48 19.71 10.93
CA PRO A 271 0.66 20.44 10.41
C PRO A 271 0.27 21.70 9.64
N LYS A 272 1.08 22.76 9.72
CA LYS A 272 0.80 24.06 9.09
C LYS A 272 0.73 24.03 7.55
N HIS A 273 1.30 23.00 6.92
CA HIS A 273 1.26 22.84 5.46
C HIS A 273 -0.09 22.32 4.94
N ILE A 274 -0.97 21.85 5.83
CA ILE A 274 -2.32 21.42 5.46
C ILE A 274 -3.19 22.65 5.23
N ASN A 275 -3.95 22.66 4.14
CA ASN A 275 -4.85 23.76 3.80
C ASN A 275 -5.84 24.04 4.95
N PRO A 276 -6.06 25.32 5.33
CA PRO A 276 -7.00 25.68 6.38
C PRO A 276 -8.41 25.10 6.22
N VAL A 277 -8.91 24.96 4.99
CA VAL A 277 -10.23 24.37 4.70
C VAL A 277 -10.26 22.89 5.09
N ALA A 278 -9.24 22.13 4.68
CA ALA A 278 -9.11 20.72 5.05
C ALA A 278 -8.90 20.55 6.57
N ALA A 279 -8.08 21.41 7.17
CA ALA A 279 -7.84 21.42 8.61
C ALA A 279 -9.13 21.71 9.41
N SER A 280 -9.96 22.64 8.95
CA SER A 280 -11.25 22.97 9.56
C SER A 280 -12.18 21.75 9.57
N LEU A 281 -12.33 21.05 8.44
CA LEU A 281 -13.19 19.86 8.37
C LEU A 281 -12.68 18.72 9.28
N ILE A 282 -11.36 18.50 9.34
CA ILE A 282 -10.75 17.55 10.29
C ILE A 282 -11.14 17.92 11.73
N GLN A 283 -11.01 19.20 12.10
CA GLN A 283 -11.35 19.67 13.45
C GLN A 283 -12.82 19.45 13.78
N LYS A 284 -13.73 19.74 12.84
CA LYS A 284 -15.19 19.51 13.02
C LYS A 284 -15.52 18.04 13.30
N MET A 285 -14.91 17.11 12.56
CA MET A 285 -15.15 15.66 12.72
C MET A 285 -14.47 15.07 13.97
N LEU A 286 -13.31 15.59 14.37
CA LEU A 286 -12.52 15.09 15.50
C LEU A 286 -12.82 15.81 16.82
N GLN A 287 -14.06 16.24 17.04
CA GLN A 287 -14.49 16.79 18.33
C GLN A 287 -14.80 15.68 19.35
N THR A 288 -14.45 15.92 20.61
CA THR A 288 -14.72 14.97 21.71
C THR A 288 -16.22 14.77 21.93
N ASP A 289 -17.01 15.85 21.86
CA ASP A 289 -18.46 15.77 21.95
C ASP A 289 -19.02 15.21 20.64
N PRO A 290 -19.71 14.05 20.66
CA PRO A 290 -20.32 13.48 19.47
C PRO A 290 -21.38 14.38 18.84
N SER A 291 -22.11 15.18 19.64
CA SER A 291 -23.19 16.03 19.15
C SER A 291 -22.69 17.27 18.40
N ALA A 292 -21.43 17.68 18.63
CA ALA A 292 -20.80 18.80 17.96
C ALA A 292 -20.23 18.42 16.57
N ARG A 293 -20.16 17.13 16.25
CA ARG A 293 -19.67 16.65 14.94
C ARG A 293 -20.76 16.82 13.89
N PRO A 294 -20.40 17.10 12.61
CA PRO A 294 -21.35 17.06 11.52
C PRO A 294 -21.92 15.65 11.37
N THR A 295 -23.17 15.55 10.91
CA THR A 295 -23.74 14.30 10.45
C THR A 295 -23.12 13.87 9.12
N ILE A 296 -23.27 12.59 8.76
CA ILE A 296 -22.73 12.06 7.51
C ILE A 296 -23.34 12.75 6.26
N HIS A 297 -24.54 13.31 6.37
CA HIS A 297 -25.22 14.00 5.27
C HIS A 297 -24.67 15.42 5.01
N GLU A 298 -24.06 16.04 6.02
CA GLU A 298 -23.51 17.39 5.91
C GLU A 298 -22.10 17.40 5.31
N LEU A 299 -21.35 16.29 5.39
CA LEU A 299 -19.93 16.25 5.02
C LEU A 299 -19.67 16.65 3.57
N LEU A 300 -20.46 16.19 2.59
CA LEU A 300 -20.23 16.51 1.18
C LEU A 300 -20.58 17.96 0.82
N SER A 301 -21.31 18.66 1.68
CA SER A 301 -21.63 20.08 1.54
C SER A 301 -20.56 20.99 2.13
N ASP A 302 -19.57 20.45 2.85
CA ASP A 302 -18.46 21.23 3.40
C ASP A 302 -17.59 21.84 2.28
N GLU A 303 -17.00 22.99 2.57
CA GLU A 303 -16.13 23.73 1.65
C GLU A 303 -15.00 22.86 1.10
N PHE A 304 -14.47 21.91 1.90
CA PHE A 304 -13.44 20.98 1.44
C PHE A 304 -13.81 20.24 0.15
N PHE A 305 -15.09 19.89 -0.04
CA PHE A 305 -15.56 19.22 -1.25
C PHE A 305 -16.09 20.20 -2.30
N THR A 306 -16.82 21.23 -1.88
CA THR A 306 -17.56 22.11 -2.81
C THR A 306 -16.68 23.15 -3.51
N SER A 307 -15.57 23.57 -2.91
CA SER A 307 -14.63 24.54 -3.50
C SER A 307 -13.37 23.90 -4.11
N GLY A 308 -13.14 22.62 -3.85
CA GLY A 308 -11.96 21.89 -4.30
C GLY A 308 -12.19 21.04 -5.54
N TYR A 309 -11.15 20.86 -6.37
CA TYR A 309 -11.21 19.93 -7.49
C TYR A 309 -11.34 18.48 -6.99
N ILE A 310 -12.35 17.77 -7.51
CA ILE A 310 -12.59 16.34 -7.28
C ILE A 310 -12.43 15.63 -8.63
N PRO A 311 -11.39 14.80 -8.82
CA PRO A 311 -11.24 14.09 -10.07
C PRO A 311 -12.37 13.07 -10.24
N ALA A 312 -12.87 12.89 -11.47
CA ALA A 312 -13.93 11.92 -11.74
C ALA A 312 -13.46 10.47 -11.52
N ARG A 313 -12.16 10.22 -11.75
CA ARG A 313 -11.48 8.95 -11.45
C ARG A 313 -10.00 9.20 -11.19
N LEU A 314 -9.29 8.17 -10.74
CA LEU A 314 -7.84 8.18 -10.63
C LEU A 314 -7.21 7.10 -11.52
N PRO A 315 -6.09 7.39 -12.21
CA PRO A 315 -5.35 6.39 -12.96
C PRO A 315 -4.64 5.40 -12.03
N ILE A 316 -4.39 4.17 -12.51
CA ILE A 316 -3.67 3.14 -11.75
C ILE A 316 -2.30 3.59 -11.24
N THR A 317 -1.64 4.52 -11.94
CA THR A 317 -0.36 5.10 -11.50
C THR A 317 -0.43 5.75 -10.12
N CYS A 318 -1.61 6.27 -9.70
CA CYS A 318 -1.84 6.83 -8.36
C CYS A 318 -1.53 5.83 -7.24
N LEU A 319 -1.52 4.52 -7.50
CA LEU A 319 -1.09 3.55 -6.49
C LEU A 319 0.41 3.64 -6.12
N THR A 320 1.23 4.31 -6.94
CA THR A 320 2.68 4.40 -6.74
C THR A 320 3.29 5.79 -6.92
N VAL A 321 2.65 6.67 -7.69
CA VAL A 321 3.18 7.99 -8.03
C VAL A 321 2.09 9.04 -7.78
N PRO A 322 2.41 10.18 -7.13
CA PRO A 322 1.48 11.30 -7.02
C PRO A 322 1.07 11.84 -8.39
N PRO A 323 -0.25 11.92 -8.69
CA PRO A 323 -0.73 12.55 -9.90
C PRO A 323 -0.43 14.05 -9.87
N ARG A 324 -0.29 14.65 -11.06
CA ARG A 324 -0.32 16.10 -11.23
C ARG A 324 -1.63 16.44 -11.91
N PHE A 325 -2.52 17.15 -11.22
CA PHE A 325 -3.79 17.61 -11.78
C PHE A 325 -3.60 18.90 -12.61
N SER A 326 -2.55 18.91 -13.42
CA SER A 326 -2.32 19.96 -14.40
C SER A 326 -3.34 19.77 -15.50
N ILE A 327 -4.14 20.80 -15.77
CA ILE A 327 -4.98 20.86 -16.98
C ILE A 327 -4.06 20.56 -18.16
N ALA A 328 -4.31 19.46 -18.89
CA ALA A 328 -3.55 19.10 -20.10
C ALA A 328 -3.52 20.29 -21.07
N PRO A 329 -2.45 20.43 -21.90
CA PRO A 329 -2.14 21.66 -22.62
C PRO A 329 -3.34 22.10 -23.45
N SER A 330 -3.65 23.38 -23.31
CA SER A 330 -4.76 24.03 -24.00
C SER A 330 -4.74 23.66 -25.48
N SER A 331 -5.77 22.98 -25.93
CA SER A 331 -6.32 23.04 -27.28
C SER A 331 -6.83 24.47 -27.64
N LEU A 332 -6.14 25.50 -27.16
CA LEU A 332 -6.37 26.90 -27.51
C LEU A 332 -5.24 27.32 -28.43
N ASP A 333 -5.62 27.46 -29.69
CA ASP A 333 -4.94 28.13 -30.80
C ASP A 333 -3.76 29.05 -30.38
N PRO A 334 -2.52 28.78 -30.82
CA PRO A 334 -1.36 29.59 -30.49
C PRO A 334 -1.39 31.01 -31.09
N SER A 335 -2.39 31.34 -31.92
CA SER A 335 -2.47 32.63 -32.61
C SER A 335 -2.96 33.82 -31.76
N ASN A 336 -3.46 33.61 -30.54
CA ASN A 336 -4.06 34.69 -29.73
C ASN A 336 -3.32 35.07 -28.44
N ARG A 337 -2.10 34.56 -28.21
CA ARG A 337 -1.23 35.09 -27.15
C ARG A 337 -0.29 36.15 -27.71
N LYS A 338 -0.63 37.42 -27.48
CA LYS A 338 0.38 38.49 -27.51
C LYS A 338 1.27 38.36 -26.27
N PRO A 339 2.61 38.46 -26.40
CA PRO A 339 3.50 38.40 -25.25
C PRO A 339 3.18 39.54 -24.27
N LEU A 340 3.21 39.24 -22.97
CA LEU A 340 2.94 40.17 -21.87
C LEU A 340 4.01 41.28 -21.71
N THR A 341 4.83 41.52 -22.74
CA THR A 341 5.83 42.59 -22.82
C THR A 341 5.33 43.80 -23.63
N VAL A 342 4.17 43.71 -24.28
CA VAL A 342 3.66 44.78 -25.18
C VAL A 342 2.59 45.68 -24.53
N LEU A 343 2.19 45.44 -23.27
CA LEU A 343 1.21 46.27 -22.57
C LEU A 343 1.80 47.33 -21.63
N ASN A 344 3.12 47.39 -21.45
CA ASN A 344 3.78 48.41 -20.62
C ASN A 344 4.72 49.33 -21.43
N LYS A 345 4.18 50.03 -22.43
CA LYS A 345 4.72 51.34 -22.82
C LYS A 345 3.65 52.39 -22.54
N GLY A 346 3.78 53.03 -21.39
CA GLY A 346 2.92 54.14 -21.00
C GLY A 346 3.03 54.50 -19.52
N VAL A 347 3.94 55.44 -19.25
CA VAL A 347 4.00 56.33 -18.08
C VAL A 347 4.75 55.83 -16.83
N GLU A 348 5.69 56.68 -16.40
CA GLU A 348 6.76 56.54 -15.41
C GLU A 348 6.27 56.60 -13.94
N ASN A 349 6.81 55.73 -13.06
CA ASN A 349 7.56 56.10 -11.84
C ASN A 349 7.91 54.87 -10.96
N PRO A 350 8.99 54.92 -10.15
CA PRO A 350 9.65 53.73 -9.59
C PRO A 350 9.20 53.39 -8.15
N LEU A 351 8.95 52.11 -7.88
CA LEU A 351 8.82 51.53 -6.53
C LEU A 351 9.58 50.18 -6.47
N PRO A 352 10.17 49.80 -5.32
CA PRO A 352 11.28 48.86 -5.27
C PRO A 352 10.84 47.40 -5.48
N GLU A 353 11.70 46.67 -6.18
CA GLU A 353 11.56 45.26 -6.54
C GLU A 353 11.27 44.37 -5.32
N ARG A 354 10.10 43.72 -5.32
CA ARG A 354 9.90 42.47 -4.59
C ARG A 354 10.33 41.32 -5.49
N SER A 355 11.39 40.65 -5.08
CA SER A 355 11.92 39.40 -5.64
C SER A 355 10.80 38.41 -5.96
N ARG A 356 10.72 37.99 -7.22
CA ARG A 356 9.90 36.84 -7.65
C ARG A 356 10.39 35.60 -6.90
N GLU A 357 9.58 35.13 -5.95
CA GLU A 357 9.77 33.80 -5.37
C GLU A 357 9.57 32.75 -6.48
N LYS A 358 10.65 32.04 -6.77
CA LYS A 358 10.67 30.91 -7.70
C LYS A 358 9.82 29.76 -7.12
N GLU A 359 9.03 29.11 -7.97
CA GLU A 359 8.39 27.82 -7.72
C GLU A 359 9.43 26.67 -7.62
N GLU A 360 10.38 26.75 -6.68
CA GLU A 360 11.42 25.73 -6.43
C GLU A 360 11.14 24.66 -5.31
N PRO A 361 10.06 24.66 -4.49
CA PRO A 361 10.01 23.76 -3.33
C PRO A 361 9.71 22.28 -3.65
N VAL A 362 8.88 21.96 -4.64
CA VAL A 362 8.33 20.59 -4.83
C VAL A 362 9.35 19.57 -5.35
N VAL A 363 10.34 20.01 -6.15
CA VAL A 363 11.34 19.09 -6.76
C VAL A 363 12.42 18.70 -5.74
N ARG A 364 12.78 19.60 -4.82
CA ARG A 364 13.75 19.35 -3.75
C ARG A 364 13.19 18.34 -2.73
N GLU A 365 11.94 18.53 -2.30
CA GLU A 365 11.25 17.60 -1.37
C GLU A 365 11.15 16.17 -1.94
N ALA A 366 10.85 16.00 -3.23
CA ALA A 366 10.75 14.69 -3.85
C ALA A 366 12.11 13.97 -3.95
N SER A 367 13.21 14.71 -4.13
CA SER A 367 14.54 14.09 -4.17
C SER A 367 15.02 13.68 -2.77
N GLU A 368 14.77 14.50 -1.75
CA GLU A 368 15.09 14.19 -0.35
C GLU A 368 14.30 12.99 0.18
N ALA A 369 13.01 12.90 -0.14
CA ALA A 369 12.18 11.75 0.24
C ALA A 369 12.70 10.42 -0.30
N ILE A 370 13.24 10.38 -1.53
CA ILE A 370 13.78 9.16 -2.12
C ILE A 370 15.14 8.79 -1.52
N GLU A 371 15.95 9.77 -1.11
CA GLU A 371 17.21 9.49 -0.40
C GLU A 371 16.93 8.84 0.96
N CYS A 372 15.94 9.35 1.69
CA CYS A 372 15.44 8.72 2.91
C CYS A 372 15.00 7.26 2.63
N GLN A 373 14.26 7.02 1.54
CA GLN A 373 13.82 5.68 1.16
C GLN A 373 14.96 4.69 0.84
N LEU A 374 16.03 5.14 0.19
CA LEU A 374 17.21 4.29 -0.06
C LEU A 374 17.96 3.97 1.25
N GLY A 375 18.05 4.94 2.16
CA GLY A 375 18.60 4.74 3.51
C GLY A 375 17.79 3.71 4.30
N ASP A 376 16.47 3.86 4.32
CA ASP A 376 15.53 2.90 4.93
C ASP A 376 15.70 1.50 4.32
N MET A 377 15.78 1.41 2.99
CA MET A 377 16.02 0.13 2.29
C MET A 377 17.32 -0.53 2.72
N LEU A 378 18.40 0.26 2.85
CA LEU A 378 19.70 -0.25 3.27
C LEU A 378 19.63 -0.80 4.71
N GLN A 379 18.94 -0.10 5.61
CA GLN A 379 18.73 -0.54 6.98
C GLN A 379 17.90 -1.82 7.05
N GLN A 380 16.80 -1.90 6.29
CA GLN A 380 15.97 -3.11 6.20
C GLN A 380 16.77 -4.30 5.68
N LEU A 381 17.53 -4.12 4.59
CA LEU A 381 18.40 -5.17 4.05
C LEU A 381 19.53 -5.56 5.02
N HIS A 382 20.04 -4.62 5.81
CA HIS A 382 21.02 -4.91 6.85
C HIS A 382 20.43 -5.82 7.93
N SER A 383 19.23 -5.50 8.43
CA SER A 383 18.50 -6.29 9.42
C SER A 383 18.27 -7.73 8.96
N VAL A 384 17.69 -7.91 7.75
CA VAL A 384 17.44 -9.25 7.20
C VAL A 384 18.73 -10.03 7.00
N ASN A 385 19.79 -9.40 6.49
CA ASN A 385 21.05 -10.11 6.29
C ASN A 385 21.72 -10.49 7.61
N ALA A 386 21.60 -9.66 8.64
CA ALA A 386 22.15 -9.93 9.98
C ALA A 386 21.42 -11.08 10.69
N SER A 387 20.13 -11.31 10.39
CA SER A 387 19.36 -12.43 10.93
C SER A 387 19.73 -13.80 10.34
N LYS A 388 20.63 -13.84 9.34
CA LYS A 388 21.09 -15.04 8.63
C LYS A 388 19.94 -15.99 8.24
N PRO A 389 19.00 -15.53 7.39
CA PRO A 389 17.73 -16.21 7.18
C PRO A 389 17.86 -17.60 6.52
N ALA A 390 18.99 -17.89 5.87
CA ALA A 390 19.28 -19.20 5.27
C ALA A 390 19.92 -20.22 6.23
N GLU A 391 20.27 -19.81 7.46
CA GLU A 391 20.87 -20.66 8.50
C GLU A 391 19.86 -21.07 9.59
N ARG A 392 18.57 -20.73 9.42
CA ARG A 392 17.52 -21.14 10.37
C ARG A 392 17.31 -22.66 10.31
N GLY A 393 17.11 -23.28 11.48
CA GLY A 393 16.92 -24.73 11.61
C GLY A 393 15.70 -25.29 10.88
N LEU A 394 14.64 -24.48 10.72
CA LEU A 394 13.49 -24.79 9.86
C LEU A 394 13.13 -23.55 9.04
N VAL A 395 13.28 -23.63 7.72
CA VAL A 395 12.93 -22.56 6.78
C VAL A 395 11.51 -22.75 6.28
N ARG A 396 10.65 -21.76 6.52
CA ARG A 396 9.25 -21.72 6.04
C ARG A 396 9.03 -20.47 5.19
N GLN A 397 9.70 -20.40 4.06
CA GLN A 397 9.69 -19.24 3.17
C GLN A 397 8.27 -18.83 2.71
N GLU A 398 7.36 -19.79 2.57
CA GLU A 398 5.96 -19.58 2.18
C GLU A 398 5.19 -18.72 3.20
N GLU A 399 5.51 -18.83 4.49
CA GLU A 399 4.89 -18.02 5.56
C GLU A 399 5.32 -16.54 5.48
N ALA A 400 6.41 -16.25 4.76
CA ALA A 400 6.87 -14.89 4.53
C ALA A 400 6.28 -14.25 3.28
N GLU A 401 5.53 -15.00 2.47
CA GLU A 401 4.85 -14.47 1.28
C GLU A 401 3.79 -13.46 1.70
N ASP A 402 3.88 -12.26 1.14
CA ASP A 402 2.85 -11.25 1.31
C ASP A 402 2.47 -10.69 -0.06
N PRO A 403 1.38 -11.22 -0.64
CA PRO A 403 0.82 -10.68 -1.87
C PRO A 403 0.61 -9.17 -1.74
N ALA A 404 0.19 -8.64 -0.57
CA ALA A 404 -0.06 -7.21 -0.30
C ALA A 404 1.08 -6.27 -0.73
N CYS A 405 2.29 -6.81 -0.84
CA CYS A 405 3.50 -6.09 -1.17
C CYS A 405 3.92 -6.13 -2.65
N ILE A 406 3.24 -6.90 -3.52
CA ILE A 406 3.59 -7.03 -4.96
C ILE A 406 3.85 -5.66 -5.62
N PRO A 407 4.95 -5.48 -6.38
CA PRO A 407 5.24 -4.24 -7.10
C PRO A 407 4.19 -4.00 -8.19
N ILE A 408 3.81 -2.74 -8.35
CA ILE A 408 2.78 -2.34 -9.33
C ILE A 408 3.43 -2.05 -10.69
N PHE A 409 4.62 -1.44 -10.66
CA PHE A 409 5.44 -1.19 -11.85
C PHE A 409 6.84 -1.73 -11.63
N TRP A 410 7.38 -2.40 -12.65
CA TRP A 410 8.77 -2.84 -12.72
C TRP A 410 9.24 -2.83 -14.18
N VAL A 411 10.56 -2.88 -14.38
CA VAL A 411 11.16 -2.95 -15.72
C VAL A 411 11.07 -4.39 -16.22
N SER A 412 10.26 -4.60 -17.27
CA SER A 412 10.08 -5.90 -17.90
C SER A 412 11.20 -6.20 -18.91
N LYS A 413 11.67 -5.17 -19.63
CA LYS A 413 12.74 -5.25 -20.63
C LYS A 413 13.66 -4.05 -20.55
N TRP A 414 14.89 -4.22 -20.98
CA TRP A 414 15.86 -3.14 -21.10
C TRP A 414 16.87 -3.44 -22.19
N VAL A 415 17.43 -2.39 -22.78
CA VAL A 415 18.47 -2.43 -23.79
C VAL A 415 19.50 -1.37 -23.48
N ASP A 416 20.76 -1.79 -23.42
CA ASP A 416 21.88 -0.92 -23.10
C ASP A 416 22.60 -0.47 -24.37
N TYR A 417 22.38 0.79 -24.74
CA TYR A 417 23.14 1.50 -25.77
C TYR A 417 23.80 2.75 -25.16
N SER A 418 24.28 2.65 -23.91
CA SER A 418 24.89 3.79 -23.21
C SER A 418 26.12 4.36 -23.88
N ASP A 419 26.81 3.58 -24.71
CA ASP A 419 27.98 4.06 -25.45
C ASP A 419 27.61 5.13 -26.50
N LYS A 420 26.34 5.20 -26.92
CA LYS A 420 25.91 6.10 -27.98
C LYS A 420 24.68 6.95 -27.63
N TYR A 421 23.67 6.36 -27.02
CA TYR A 421 22.35 6.99 -26.87
C TYR A 421 21.87 7.03 -25.43
N GLY A 422 22.07 5.96 -24.67
CA GLY A 422 21.54 5.79 -23.33
C GLY A 422 20.91 4.41 -23.11
N LEU A 423 20.12 4.29 -22.05
CA LEU A 423 19.44 3.06 -21.69
C LEU A 423 17.96 3.14 -22.06
N GLY A 424 17.50 2.23 -22.92
CA GLY A 424 16.09 2.01 -23.20
C GLY A 424 15.50 0.96 -22.26
N TYR A 425 14.26 1.15 -21.83
CA TYR A 425 13.55 0.20 -20.97
C TYR A 425 12.06 0.14 -21.31
N GLN A 426 11.45 -1.01 -21.03
CA GLN A 426 10.00 -1.20 -21.07
C GLN A 426 9.51 -1.56 -19.67
N LEU A 427 8.42 -0.93 -19.25
CA LEU A 427 7.71 -1.25 -18.01
C LEU A 427 6.78 -2.46 -18.21
N CYS A 428 6.24 -2.98 -17.12
CA CYS A 428 5.33 -4.13 -17.14
C CYS A 428 3.94 -3.83 -17.74
N ASP A 429 3.58 -2.57 -17.89
CA ASP A 429 2.36 -2.08 -18.53
C ASP A 429 2.54 -1.81 -20.04
N ASN A 430 3.69 -2.22 -20.60
CA ASN A 430 4.15 -1.99 -21.97
C ASN A 430 4.62 -0.58 -22.33
N SER A 431 4.55 0.39 -21.41
CA SER A 431 5.12 1.73 -21.63
C SER A 431 6.65 1.67 -21.79
N VAL A 432 7.20 2.53 -22.65
CA VAL A 432 8.63 2.51 -23.02
C VAL A 432 9.29 3.81 -22.60
N GLY A 433 10.43 3.75 -21.93
CA GLY A 433 11.23 4.92 -21.60
C GLY A 433 12.67 4.82 -22.05
N VAL A 434 13.30 5.98 -22.24
CA VAL A 434 14.74 6.09 -22.50
C VAL A 434 15.33 7.09 -21.52
N LEU A 435 16.39 6.69 -20.83
CA LEU A 435 17.29 7.60 -20.11
C LEU A 435 18.48 7.88 -21.02
N PHE A 436 18.54 9.10 -21.56
CA PHE A 436 19.60 9.50 -22.47
C PHE A 436 20.90 9.84 -21.72
N ASN A 437 22.03 9.73 -22.40
CA ASN A 437 23.35 10.08 -21.86
C ASN A 437 23.45 11.55 -21.41
N ASP A 438 22.65 12.41 -22.01
CA ASP A 438 22.53 13.81 -21.64
C ASP A 438 21.68 14.02 -20.37
N SER A 439 21.36 12.96 -19.62
CA SER A 439 20.55 12.96 -18.39
C SER A 439 19.09 13.38 -18.53
N THR A 440 18.61 13.59 -19.77
CA THR A 440 17.18 13.78 -20.04
C THR A 440 16.48 12.43 -20.18
N ARG A 441 15.14 12.43 -20.05
CA ARG A 441 14.33 11.22 -20.17
C ARG A 441 13.16 11.47 -21.09
N LEU A 442 12.74 10.42 -21.80
CA LEU A 442 11.54 10.45 -22.60
C LEU A 442 10.79 9.13 -22.39
N ILE A 443 9.52 9.21 -22.04
CA ILE A 443 8.63 8.07 -21.81
C ILE A 443 7.47 8.15 -22.78
N LEU A 444 7.20 7.05 -23.48
CA LEU A 444 6.03 6.81 -24.32
C LEU A 444 5.08 5.86 -23.59
N TYR A 445 3.85 6.30 -23.44
CA TYR A 445 2.81 5.54 -22.76
C TYR A 445 2.35 4.39 -23.65
N ASN A 446 1.64 3.43 -23.06
CA ASN A 446 1.15 2.25 -23.79
C ASN A 446 0.13 2.59 -24.90
N ASP A 447 -0.52 3.76 -24.84
CA ASP A 447 -1.39 4.26 -25.91
C ASP A 447 -0.65 4.50 -27.25
N GLY A 448 0.68 4.62 -27.20
CA GLY A 448 1.52 4.84 -28.35
C GLY A 448 1.55 6.28 -28.86
N ASP A 449 0.90 7.23 -28.18
CA ASP A 449 0.89 8.65 -28.55
C ASP A 449 1.31 9.58 -27.40
N SER A 450 0.92 9.31 -26.16
CA SER A 450 1.24 10.20 -25.03
C SER A 450 2.73 10.09 -24.65
N LEU A 451 3.39 11.25 -24.54
CA LEU A 451 4.80 11.40 -24.21
C LEU A 451 5.00 12.21 -22.93
N GLN A 452 5.91 11.75 -22.07
CA GLN A 452 6.45 12.52 -20.96
C GLN A 452 7.94 12.76 -21.20
N TYR A 453 8.33 14.03 -21.36
CA TYR A 453 9.72 14.46 -21.45
C TYR A 453 10.17 15.04 -20.11
N ILE A 454 11.36 14.67 -19.66
CA ILE A 454 11.93 15.14 -18.39
C ILE A 454 13.33 15.68 -18.67
N GLU A 455 13.52 16.95 -18.34
CA GLU A 455 14.78 17.66 -18.49
C GLU A 455 15.81 17.28 -17.41
N ARG A 456 17.04 17.79 -17.56
CA ARG A 456 18.16 17.48 -16.66
C ARG A 456 17.93 17.97 -15.23
N ASP A 457 17.23 19.09 -15.10
CA ASP A 457 16.84 19.72 -13.84
C ASP A 457 15.57 19.08 -13.24
N GLY A 458 14.92 18.16 -13.95
CA GLY A 458 13.71 17.48 -13.52
C GLY A 458 12.41 18.16 -13.94
N VAL A 459 12.47 19.23 -14.74
CA VAL A 459 11.27 19.84 -15.32
C VAL A 459 10.61 18.83 -16.26
N GLU A 460 9.29 18.68 -16.15
CA GLU A 460 8.52 17.70 -16.91
C GLU A 460 7.60 18.40 -17.90
N SER A 461 7.53 17.87 -19.12
CA SER A 461 6.62 18.29 -20.18
C SER A 461 5.82 17.10 -20.69
N TYR A 462 4.53 17.30 -20.93
CA TYR A 462 3.61 16.29 -21.46
C TYR A 462 3.23 16.68 -22.89
N LEU A 463 3.48 15.78 -23.82
CA LEU A 463 3.43 15.99 -25.26
C LEU A 463 2.74 14.81 -25.93
N THR A 464 2.51 14.89 -27.24
CA THR A 464 2.09 13.73 -28.03
C THR A 464 3.10 13.44 -29.14
N VAL A 465 3.08 12.22 -29.68
CA VAL A 465 3.90 11.86 -30.85
C VAL A 465 3.52 12.74 -32.05
N SER A 466 2.26 13.14 -32.15
CA SER A 466 1.75 14.05 -33.19
C SER A 466 2.08 15.53 -32.95
N SER A 467 2.18 15.98 -31.69
CA SER A 467 2.38 17.38 -31.31
C SER A 467 3.54 17.53 -30.32
N HIS A 468 4.73 17.83 -30.86
CA HIS A 468 5.95 18.02 -30.08
C HIS A 468 6.91 19.02 -30.72
N PRO A 469 7.81 19.65 -29.95
CA PRO A 469 8.83 20.54 -30.50
C PRO A 469 9.83 19.81 -31.41
N ASN A 470 10.25 20.46 -32.50
CA ASN A 470 11.24 19.92 -33.45
C ASN A 470 12.56 19.48 -32.79
N SER A 471 12.92 20.09 -31.66
CA SER A 471 14.12 19.73 -30.88
C SER A 471 14.08 18.28 -30.35
N LEU A 472 12.89 17.69 -30.16
CA LEU A 472 12.72 16.33 -29.64
C LEU A 472 12.64 15.25 -30.72
N MET A 473 12.53 15.61 -32.00
CA MET A 473 12.36 14.66 -33.12
C MET A 473 13.37 13.51 -33.12
N LYS A 474 14.65 13.81 -32.90
CA LYS A 474 15.71 12.79 -32.85
C LYS A 474 15.54 11.83 -31.66
N LYS A 475 15.17 12.36 -30.49
CA LYS A 475 14.94 11.57 -29.27
C LYS A 475 13.69 10.68 -29.40
N ILE A 476 12.62 11.20 -29.99
CA ILE A 476 11.39 10.43 -30.28
C ILE A 476 11.68 9.33 -31.30
N THR A 477 12.48 9.60 -32.32
CA THR A 477 12.90 8.57 -33.30
C THR A 477 13.68 7.44 -32.63
N LEU A 478 14.64 7.78 -31.76
CA LEU A 478 15.38 6.78 -30.98
C LEU A 478 14.45 5.99 -30.05
N LEU A 479 13.50 6.64 -29.38
CA LEU A 479 12.51 5.98 -28.53
C LEU A 479 11.70 4.94 -29.31
N LYS A 480 11.23 5.28 -30.52
CA LYS A 480 10.55 4.36 -31.43
C LYS A 480 11.44 3.18 -31.82
N TYR A 481 12.72 3.44 -32.09
CA TYR A 481 13.70 2.37 -32.38
C TYR A 481 13.85 1.41 -31.19
N PHE A 482 14.05 1.93 -29.97
CA PHE A 482 14.12 1.11 -28.75
C PHE A 482 12.84 0.28 -28.55
N ARG A 483 11.66 0.88 -28.74
CA ARG A 483 10.36 0.20 -28.65
C ARG A 483 10.29 -0.97 -29.64
N ASN A 484 10.55 -0.71 -30.91
CA ASN A 484 10.45 -1.72 -31.97
C ASN A 484 11.43 -2.87 -31.70
N TYR A 485 12.68 -2.54 -31.40
CA TYR A 485 13.70 -3.53 -31.05
C TYR A 485 13.28 -4.43 -29.87
N MET A 486 12.78 -3.83 -28.77
CA MET A 486 12.30 -4.61 -27.63
C MET A 486 11.05 -5.43 -27.94
N SER A 487 10.19 -4.97 -28.85
CA SER A 487 8.99 -5.71 -29.25
C SER A 487 9.29 -6.90 -30.15
N GLU A 488 10.29 -6.76 -31.04
CA GLU A 488 10.66 -7.77 -32.04
C GLU A 488 11.63 -8.82 -31.49
N HIS A 489 12.54 -8.42 -30.60
CA HIS A 489 13.66 -9.28 -30.19
C HIS A 489 13.60 -9.78 -28.75
N LEU A 490 12.62 -9.34 -27.95
CA LEU A 490 12.47 -9.76 -26.55
C LEU A 490 11.06 -10.28 -26.27
N LEU A 491 10.96 -11.31 -25.44
CA LEU A 491 9.70 -12.01 -25.12
C LEU A 491 8.57 -11.05 -24.69
N LYS A 492 7.36 -11.23 -25.24
CA LYS A 492 6.19 -10.43 -24.89
C LYS A 492 5.84 -10.60 -23.40
N ALA A 493 5.56 -9.50 -22.73
CA ALA A 493 4.98 -9.47 -21.39
C ALA A 493 3.79 -8.50 -21.39
N GLY A 494 2.66 -8.92 -20.86
CA GLY A 494 1.50 -8.05 -20.63
C GLY A 494 0.46 -8.01 -21.75
N ALA A 495 -0.79 -7.79 -21.35
CA ALA A 495 -1.95 -7.63 -22.23
C ALA A 495 -2.15 -6.14 -22.60
N ASN A 496 -2.83 -5.90 -23.73
CA ASN A 496 -3.20 -4.56 -24.18
C ASN A 496 -4.24 -3.94 -23.22
N ILE A 497 -4.04 -2.69 -22.82
CA ILE A 497 -4.98 -1.91 -22.00
C ILE A 497 -5.56 -0.81 -22.90
N THR A 498 -6.88 -0.72 -22.98
CA THR A 498 -7.58 0.35 -23.68
C THR A 498 -7.58 1.64 -22.85
N PRO A 499 -7.24 2.81 -23.43
CA PRO A 499 -7.29 4.09 -22.73
C PRO A 499 -8.69 4.42 -22.22
N ARG A 500 -8.79 4.95 -21.00
CA ARG A 500 -10.01 5.51 -20.41
C ARG A 500 -9.79 7.00 -20.15
N GLU A 501 -10.85 7.80 -20.12
CA GLU A 501 -10.75 9.22 -19.67
C GLU A 501 -10.09 9.24 -18.25
N GLY A 502 -9.50 10.34 -17.76
CA GLY A 502 -8.74 10.33 -16.49
C GLY A 502 -7.40 9.56 -16.47
N ASP A 503 -7.10 8.72 -17.47
CA ASP A 503 -5.73 8.20 -17.70
C ASP A 503 -4.75 9.30 -18.12
N GLU A 504 -5.26 10.47 -18.54
CA GLU A 504 -4.46 11.68 -18.78
C GLU A 504 -3.71 12.19 -17.54
N LEU A 505 -4.19 11.83 -16.33
CA LEU A 505 -3.54 12.14 -15.07
C LEU A 505 -2.40 11.16 -14.75
N ALA A 506 -2.22 10.11 -15.57
CA ALA A 506 -1.29 9.04 -15.28
C ALA A 506 0.15 9.54 -15.34
N ARG A 507 0.94 9.19 -14.33
CA ARG A 507 2.37 9.52 -14.26
C ARG A 507 3.15 8.26 -13.99
N LEU A 508 3.85 7.79 -15.02
CA LEU A 508 4.58 6.53 -14.94
C LEU A 508 5.88 6.71 -14.13
N PRO A 509 6.30 5.67 -13.37
CA PRO A 509 7.63 5.67 -12.81
C PRO A 509 8.66 5.60 -13.93
N TYR A 510 9.70 6.42 -13.82
CA TYR A 510 10.76 6.50 -14.81
C TYR A 510 12.11 6.12 -14.22
N LEU A 511 13.04 5.71 -15.07
CA LEU A 511 14.39 5.35 -14.64
C LEU A 511 15.16 6.60 -14.20
N ARG A 512 15.47 6.70 -12.90
CA ARG A 512 16.30 7.79 -12.36
C ARG A 512 17.76 7.59 -12.70
N THR A 513 18.26 6.39 -12.42
CA THR A 513 19.67 6.00 -12.62
C THR A 513 19.78 4.49 -12.76
N TRP A 514 20.91 4.04 -13.29
CA TRP A 514 21.27 2.65 -13.40
C TRP A 514 22.80 2.52 -13.42
N PHE A 515 23.28 1.31 -13.13
CA PHE A 515 24.65 0.94 -13.40
C PHE A 515 24.76 -0.58 -13.57
N ARG A 516 25.86 -1.01 -14.19
CA ARG A 516 26.19 -2.42 -14.35
C ARG A 516 27.35 -2.82 -13.46
N THR A 517 27.32 -4.07 -13.06
CA THR A 517 28.45 -4.78 -12.48
C THR A 517 28.80 -5.97 -13.37
N ARG A 518 29.79 -6.78 -12.97
CA ARG A 518 30.08 -8.05 -13.65
C ARG A 518 28.93 -9.07 -13.54
N SER A 519 28.08 -8.96 -12.53
CA SER A 519 27.08 -9.99 -12.18
C SER A 519 25.64 -9.59 -12.49
N ALA A 520 25.34 -8.29 -12.52
CA ALA A 520 23.97 -7.78 -12.66
C ALA A 520 23.92 -6.35 -13.19
N ILE A 521 22.75 -5.96 -13.68
CA ILE A 521 22.34 -4.57 -13.87
C ILE A 521 21.44 -4.13 -12.71
N VAL A 522 21.65 -2.92 -12.22
CA VAL A 522 20.87 -2.29 -11.16
C VAL A 522 20.11 -1.11 -11.76
N LEU A 523 18.79 -1.08 -11.56
CA LEU A 523 17.85 -0.10 -12.10
C LEU A 523 17.11 0.56 -10.95
N HIS A 524 17.13 1.89 -10.87
CA HIS A 524 16.44 2.65 -9.82
C HIS A 524 15.36 3.56 -10.41
N LEU A 525 14.10 3.27 -10.08
CA LEU A 525 12.92 3.98 -10.57
C LEU A 525 12.56 5.19 -9.69
N SER A 526 11.79 6.13 -10.26
CA SER A 526 11.39 7.38 -9.59
C SER A 526 10.43 7.20 -8.42
N ASN A 527 9.79 6.04 -8.29
CA ASN A 527 8.95 5.68 -7.14
C ASN A 527 9.72 4.99 -6.00
N GLY A 528 11.06 5.02 -6.03
CA GLY A 528 11.93 4.41 -5.02
C GLY A 528 12.18 2.90 -5.21
N THR A 529 11.58 2.28 -6.23
CA THR A 529 11.82 0.85 -6.53
C THR A 529 13.25 0.64 -7.03
N VAL A 530 13.94 -0.34 -6.46
CA VAL A 530 15.25 -0.81 -6.94
C VAL A 530 15.09 -2.20 -7.51
N GLN A 531 15.44 -2.37 -8.78
CA GLN A 531 15.40 -3.65 -9.47
C GLN A 531 16.82 -4.09 -9.83
N ILE A 532 17.13 -5.37 -9.58
CA ILE A 532 18.42 -5.98 -9.89
C ILE A 532 18.15 -7.18 -10.78
N ASN A 533 18.73 -7.20 -11.98
CA ASN A 533 18.61 -8.32 -12.91
C ASN A 533 19.99 -9.00 -13.03
N PHE A 534 20.07 -10.26 -12.61
CA PHE A 534 21.30 -11.04 -12.63
C PHE A 534 21.53 -11.64 -14.02
N PHE A 535 22.79 -11.61 -14.50
CA PHE A 535 23.12 -12.06 -15.85
C PHE A 535 23.31 -13.57 -15.96
N GLN A 536 23.83 -14.20 -14.90
CA GLN A 536 24.24 -15.60 -14.93
C GLN A 536 23.06 -16.57 -15.00
N ASP A 537 22.00 -16.29 -14.25
CA ASP A 537 20.85 -17.19 -14.06
C ASP A 537 19.51 -16.52 -14.44
N HIS A 538 19.56 -15.28 -14.95
CA HIS A 538 18.40 -14.48 -15.35
C HIS A 538 17.36 -14.19 -14.25
N THR A 539 17.70 -14.48 -12.98
CA THR A 539 16.86 -14.15 -11.84
C THR A 539 16.81 -12.65 -11.58
N LYS A 540 15.79 -12.20 -10.85
CA LYS A 540 15.56 -10.77 -10.59
C LYS A 540 15.13 -10.53 -9.17
N LEU A 541 15.60 -9.43 -8.59
CA LEU A 541 15.04 -8.86 -7.36
C LEU A 541 14.39 -7.51 -7.66
N ILE A 542 13.22 -7.28 -7.08
CA ILE A 542 12.53 -5.99 -7.09
C ILE A 542 12.26 -5.60 -5.63
N LEU A 543 12.88 -4.52 -5.18
CA LEU A 543 12.83 -4.03 -3.81
C LEU A 543 11.90 -2.81 -3.72
N CYS A 544 10.96 -2.85 -2.79
CA CYS A 544 10.03 -1.76 -2.52
C CYS A 544 10.25 -1.25 -1.07
N PRO A 545 10.93 -0.11 -0.88
CA PRO A 545 11.38 0.33 0.44
C PRO A 545 10.22 0.64 1.39
N LEU A 546 9.19 1.31 0.87
CA LEU A 546 8.00 1.69 1.64
C LEU A 546 7.13 0.51 2.06
N MET A 547 7.24 -0.62 1.36
CA MET A 547 6.55 -1.86 1.70
C MET A 547 7.40 -2.81 2.57
N ALA A 548 8.68 -2.47 2.80
CA ALA A 548 9.67 -3.35 3.42
C ALA A 548 9.62 -4.78 2.83
N ALA A 549 9.61 -4.85 1.50
CA ALA A 549 9.36 -6.09 0.78
C ALA A 549 10.28 -6.28 -0.43
N VAL A 550 10.48 -7.54 -0.78
CA VAL A 550 11.27 -7.98 -1.92
C VAL A 550 10.45 -8.94 -2.77
N THR A 551 10.43 -8.73 -4.08
CA THR A 551 9.94 -9.71 -5.04
C THR A 551 11.12 -10.42 -5.66
N TYR A 552 11.07 -11.75 -5.65
CA TYR A 552 12.03 -12.62 -6.30
C TYR A 552 11.38 -13.27 -7.52
N ILE A 553 12.04 -13.12 -8.67
CA ILE A 553 11.71 -13.84 -9.90
C ILE A 553 12.84 -14.85 -10.12
N ASP A 554 12.52 -16.12 -9.96
CA ASP A 554 13.50 -17.20 -10.08
C ASP A 554 13.75 -17.63 -11.54
N GLU A 555 14.56 -18.67 -11.73
CA GLU A 555 14.91 -19.21 -13.04
C GLU A 555 13.69 -19.78 -13.80
N LYS A 556 12.70 -20.31 -13.05
CA LYS A 556 11.44 -20.82 -13.58
C LYS A 556 10.45 -19.70 -13.91
N ARG A 557 10.80 -18.46 -13.57
CA ARG A 557 9.96 -17.26 -13.68
C ARG A 557 8.78 -17.26 -12.71
N ASP A 558 8.88 -18.03 -11.63
CA ASP A 558 7.94 -17.93 -10.53
C ASP A 558 8.12 -16.57 -9.86
N PHE A 559 7.01 -15.85 -9.73
CA PHE A 559 6.97 -14.50 -9.20
C PHE A 559 6.42 -14.54 -7.78
N ARG A 560 7.28 -14.28 -6.78
CA ARG A 560 6.88 -14.31 -5.37
C ARG A 560 7.37 -13.08 -4.61
N THR A 561 6.51 -12.53 -3.76
CA THR A 561 6.82 -11.34 -2.96
C THR A 561 6.84 -11.68 -1.48
N TYR A 562 7.92 -11.28 -0.80
CA TYR A 562 8.18 -11.56 0.60
C TYR A 562 8.31 -10.27 1.41
N ARG A 563 7.77 -10.25 2.63
CA ARG A 563 8.12 -9.19 3.59
C ARG A 563 9.47 -9.47 4.23
N LEU A 564 10.32 -8.46 4.26
CA LEU A 564 11.66 -8.54 4.84
C LEU A 564 11.62 -8.97 6.32
N SER A 565 10.70 -8.42 7.12
CA SER A 565 10.53 -8.81 8.52
C SER A 565 10.07 -10.26 8.70
N LEU A 566 9.28 -10.82 7.77
CA LEU A 566 8.86 -12.22 7.86
C LEU A 566 9.95 -13.17 7.37
N LEU A 567 10.82 -12.72 6.45
CA LEU A 567 12.03 -13.45 6.11
C LEU A 567 13.00 -13.53 7.29
N GLU A 568 13.08 -12.47 8.11
CA GLU A 568 13.83 -12.51 9.37
C GLU A 568 13.30 -13.60 10.29
N GLU A 569 11.98 -13.74 10.41
CA GLU A 569 11.29 -14.67 11.31
C GLU A 569 11.24 -16.12 10.80
N HIS A 570 11.01 -16.34 9.51
CA HIS A 570 10.74 -17.67 8.94
C HIS A 570 11.87 -18.20 8.06
N GLY A 571 12.86 -17.37 7.74
CA GLY A 571 14.00 -17.73 6.92
C GLY A 571 13.70 -17.76 5.41
N CYS A 572 14.73 -17.98 4.60
CA CYS A 572 14.62 -18.17 3.15
C CYS A 572 15.67 -19.12 2.60
N CYS A 573 15.51 -19.51 1.33
CA CYS A 573 16.52 -20.29 0.62
C CYS A 573 17.87 -19.55 0.54
N ARG A 574 18.96 -20.32 0.48
CA ARG A 574 20.34 -19.80 0.38
C ARG A 574 20.53 -18.85 -0.80
N GLU A 575 19.82 -19.14 -1.89
CA GLU A 575 19.85 -18.39 -3.12
C GLU A 575 19.32 -16.96 -2.94
N LEU A 576 18.11 -16.82 -2.38
CA LEU A 576 17.49 -15.53 -2.08
C LEU A 576 18.34 -14.76 -1.05
N ALA A 577 18.82 -15.43 0.00
CA ALA A 577 19.70 -14.80 0.99
C ALA A 577 21.00 -14.24 0.37
N SER A 578 21.59 -14.95 -0.60
CA SER A 578 22.77 -14.47 -1.33
C SER A 578 22.46 -13.22 -2.15
N ARG A 579 21.33 -13.20 -2.85
CA ARG A 579 20.88 -12.06 -3.64
C ARG A 579 20.52 -10.86 -2.76
N LEU A 580 19.97 -11.07 -1.56
CA LEU A 580 19.70 -10.00 -0.59
C LEU A 580 21.00 -9.38 -0.02
N ARG A 581 22.05 -10.17 0.18
CA ARG A 581 23.39 -9.64 0.52
C ARG A 581 23.95 -8.79 -0.60
N TYR A 582 23.87 -9.29 -1.83
CA TYR A 582 24.31 -8.54 -3.01
C TYR A 582 23.51 -7.24 -3.17
N ALA A 583 22.19 -7.30 -3.00
CA ALA A 583 21.30 -6.16 -3.05
C ALA A 583 21.68 -5.06 -2.06
N ARG A 584 22.00 -5.43 -0.81
CA ARG A 584 22.50 -4.47 0.20
C ARG A 584 23.70 -3.69 -0.33
N THR A 585 24.70 -4.38 -0.89
CA THR A 585 25.89 -3.73 -1.45
C THR A 585 25.56 -2.83 -2.64
N MET A 586 24.57 -3.19 -3.46
CA MET A 586 24.15 -2.35 -4.59
C MET A 586 23.40 -1.08 -4.13
N VAL A 587 22.55 -1.20 -3.11
CA VAL A 587 21.84 -0.06 -2.53
C VAL A 587 22.82 0.91 -1.87
N ASP A 588 23.83 0.40 -1.17
CA ASP A 588 24.90 1.22 -0.59
C ASP A 588 25.71 1.99 -1.66
N LYS A 589 25.98 1.34 -2.80
CA LYS A 589 26.60 2.01 -3.96
C LYS A 589 25.70 3.09 -4.58
N LEU A 590 24.39 2.85 -4.68
CA LEU A 590 23.44 3.85 -5.17
C LEU A 590 23.47 5.12 -4.31
N LEU A 591 23.50 4.97 -2.99
CA LEU A 591 23.64 6.08 -2.04
C LEU A 591 24.98 6.81 -2.21
N SER A 592 26.09 6.06 -2.19
CA SER A 592 27.44 6.62 -2.24
C SER A 592 27.76 7.38 -3.54
N SER A 593 27.28 6.87 -4.69
CA SER A 593 27.50 7.50 -6.01
C SER A 593 26.87 8.90 -6.13
N ARG A 594 25.81 9.18 -5.37
CA ARG A 594 25.12 10.48 -5.38
C ARG A 594 25.70 11.49 -4.40
N SER A 595 26.18 11.02 -3.24
CA SER A 595 26.88 11.88 -2.26
C SER A 595 28.17 12.50 -2.83
N ALA A 596 28.78 11.86 -3.83
CA ALA A 596 29.90 12.42 -4.60
C ALA A 596 29.44 13.49 -5.61
N CYS A 597 28.30 13.29 -6.28
CA CYS A 597 27.73 14.25 -7.24
C CYS A 597 27.19 15.52 -6.56
N ASN A 598 26.60 15.40 -5.36
CA ASN A 598 26.08 16.55 -4.60
C ASN A 598 27.21 17.42 -4.02
N ARG A 599 28.35 16.83 -3.65
CA ARG A 599 29.54 17.59 -3.20
C ARG A 599 30.16 18.44 -4.30
N LEU A 600 30.18 17.95 -5.54
CA LEU A 600 30.68 18.69 -6.70
C LEU A 600 29.78 19.89 -7.06
N LYS A 601 28.46 19.78 -6.85
CA LYS A 601 27.48 20.86 -7.09
C LYS A 601 27.44 21.93 -5.99
N ALA A 602 27.93 21.63 -4.78
CA ALA A 602 28.03 22.61 -3.69
C ALA A 602 29.35 23.39 -3.71
N SER A 603 30.32 22.95 -4.50
CA SER A 603 31.63 23.58 -4.71
C SER A 603 31.74 24.36 -6.03
N SER A 604 30.64 24.48 -6.77
CA SER A 604 30.48 25.31 -7.98
C SER A 604 29.30 26.24 -7.78
#